data_AF-A0A166SH92-F1
#
_entry.id   AF-A0A166SH92-F1
#
_cell.length_a   1.000
_cell.length_b   1.000
_cell.length_c   1.000
_cell.angle_alpha   90.00
_cell.angle_beta   90.00
_cell.angle_gamma   90.00
#
_symmetry.space_group_name_H-M   'P 1'
#
loop_
_entity.id
_entity.type
_entity.pdbx_description
1 polymer ?
#
loop_
_entity_poly.entity_id
_entity_poly.type
_entity_poly.pdbx_seq_one_letter_code
_entity_poly.pdbx_strand_id
1 'polypeptide(L)'
;MQSNYPEAAAILTDARAQFVETGNRLGAAQCSRSLGDILNDQGNYSEATAILTDARAQFIEIGSRLGAAQCSQSLGNILRMQS
;
A
#
# COMPACT_ATOMS: atom_id res chain seq x y z
N MET A 1 9.77 -14.28 15.99
CA MET A 1 10.19 -13.14 15.16
C MET A 1 9.33 -11.96 15.58
N GLN A 2 9.92 -10.91 16.13
CA GLN A 2 9.17 -9.69 16.42
C GLN A 2 8.85 -9.04 15.07
N SER A 3 7.58 -8.92 14.73
CA SER A 3 7.20 -8.24 13.49
C SER A 3 7.38 -6.74 13.71
N ASN A 4 8.43 -6.16 13.12
CA ASN A 4 8.72 -4.72 13.17
C ASN A 4 7.76 -3.90 12.29
N TYR A 5 6.47 -4.25 12.25
CA TYR A 5 5.46 -3.58 11.42
C TYR A 5 5.32 -2.08 11.74
N PRO A 6 5.33 -1.62 13.00
CA PRO A 6 5.26 -0.19 13.29
C PRO A 6 6.47 0.59 12.76
N GLU A 7 7.67 0.01 12.87
CA GLU A 7 8.90 0.61 12.36
C GLU A 7 8.91 0.64 10.83
N ALA A 8 8.53 -0.47 10.18
CA ALA A 8 8.39 -0.53 8.73
C ALA A 8 7.36 0.48 8.20
N ALA A 9 6.22 0.63 8.88
CA ALA A 9 5.19 1.59 8.51
C ALA A 9 5.67 3.04 8.66
N ALA A 10 6.44 3.35 9.70
CA ALA A 10 7.04 4.66 9.88
C ALA A 10 8.04 4.98 8.73
N ILE A 11 8.94 4.06 8.42
CA ILE A 11 9.93 4.21 7.35
C ILE A 11 9.24 4.37 5.98
N LEU A 12 8.21 3.57 5.70
CA LEU A 12 7.46 3.68 4.44
C LEU A 12 6.66 4.98 4.34
N THR A 13 6.17 5.51 5.45
CA THR A 13 5.47 6.80 5.49
C THR A 13 6.42 7.95 5.18
N ASP A 14 7.62 7.94 5.76
CA ASP A 14 8.68 8.91 5.47
C ASP A 14 9.13 8.82 4.01
N ALA A 15 9.44 7.62 3.52
CA ALA A 15 9.81 7.40 2.12
C ALA A 15 8.72 7.87 1.14
N ARG A 16 7.44 7.63 1.46
CA ARG A 16 6.32 8.14 0.67
C ARG A 16 6.34 9.67 0.60
N ALA A 17 6.55 10.34 1.73
CA ALA A 17 6.61 11.80 1.78
C ALA A 17 7.75 12.34 0.89
N GLN A 18 8.94 11.76 0.99
CA GLN A 18 10.09 12.13 0.16
C GLN A 18 9.80 11.92 -1.33
N PHE A 19 9.18 10.78 -1.72
CA PHE A 19 8.82 10.55 -3.12
C PHE A 19 7.78 11.55 -3.63
N VAL A 20 6.84 11.98 -2.79
CA VAL A 20 5.88 13.05 -3.13
C VAL A 20 6.62 14.37 -3.35
N GLU A 21 7.56 14.74 -2.48
CA GLU A 21 8.36 15.95 -2.60
C GLU A 21 9.22 15.97 -3.87
N THR A 22 9.79 14.83 -4.26
CA THR A 22 10.57 14.72 -5.51
C THR A 22 9.69 14.56 -6.77
N GLY A 23 8.36 14.53 -6.63
CA GLY A 23 7.43 14.30 -7.74
C GLY A 23 7.43 12.86 -8.28
N ASN A 24 8.06 11.91 -7.58
CA ASN A 24 8.10 10.49 -7.95
C ASN A 24 6.81 9.79 -7.52
N ARG A 25 5.75 9.99 -8.30
CA ARG A 25 4.43 9.40 -8.06
C ARG A 25 4.45 7.86 -8.01
N LEU A 26 5.32 7.21 -8.79
CA LEU A 26 5.45 5.75 -8.78
C LEU A 26 5.98 5.24 -7.43
N GLY A 27 7.05 5.87 -6.93
CA GLY A 27 7.62 5.52 -5.62
C GLY A 27 6.63 5.75 -4.48
N ALA A 28 5.91 6.87 -4.50
CA ALA A 28 4.88 7.15 -3.50
C ALA A 28 3.76 6.09 -3.49
N ALA A 29 3.27 5.68 -4.66
CA ALA A 29 2.26 4.63 -4.78
C ALA A 29 2.77 3.25 -4.31
N GLN A 30 4.05 2.92 -4.57
CA GLN A 30 4.68 1.70 -4.07
C GLN A 30 4.78 1.68 -2.54
N CYS A 31 5.12 2.81 -1.92
CA CYS A 31 5.10 2.94 -0.47
C CYS A 31 3.69 2.77 0.10
N SER A 32 2.68 3.41 -0.51
CA SER A 32 1.28 3.25 -0.10
C SER A 32 0.82 1.80 -0.20
N ARG A 33 1.12 1.09 -1.30
CA ARG A 33 0.81 -0.34 -1.41
C ARG A 33 1.44 -1.15 -0.28
N SER A 34 2.72 -0.93 0.00
CA SER A 34 3.46 -1.65 1.03
C SER A 34 2.88 -1.40 2.44
N LEU A 35 2.44 -0.17 2.73
CA LEU A 35 1.71 0.16 3.95
C LEU A 35 0.39 -0.61 4.06
N GLY A 36 -0.36 -0.69 2.95
CA GLY A 36 -1.59 -1.47 2.88
C GLY A 36 -1.36 -2.97 3.13
N ASP A 37 -0.30 -3.53 2.55
CA ASP A 37 0.09 -4.94 2.76
C ASP A 37 0.49 -5.20 4.24
N ILE A 38 1.21 -4.27 4.88
CA ILE A 38 1.54 -4.36 6.33
C ILE A 38 0.28 -4.34 7.19
N LEU A 39 -0.66 -3.43 6.92
CA LEU A 39 -1.92 -3.35 7.68
C LEU A 39 -2.76 -4.62 7.50
N ASN A 40 -2.75 -5.19 6.30
CA ASN A 40 -3.37 -6.48 6.04
C ASN A 40 -2.75 -7.58 6.92
N ASP A 41 -1.42 -7.64 7.00
CA ASP A 41 -0.71 -8.63 7.83
C ASP A 41 -0.94 -8.43 9.33
N GLN A 42 -1.27 -7.20 9.76
CA GLN A 42 -1.68 -6.87 11.12
C GLN A 42 -3.17 -7.15 11.41
N GLY A 43 -3.96 -7.58 10.42
CA GLY A 43 -5.41 -7.78 10.54
C GLY A 43 -6.24 -6.50 10.50
N ASN A 44 -5.61 -5.35 10.21
CA ASN A 44 -6.26 -4.04 10.08
C ASN A 44 -6.88 -3.88 8.69
N TYR A 45 -7.78 -4.80 8.33
CA TYR A 45 -8.30 -4.96 6.98
C TYR A 45 -9.02 -3.73 6.43
N SER A 46 -9.76 -2.99 7.27
CA SER A 46 -10.47 -1.78 6.85
C SER A 46 -9.51 -0.67 6.40
N GLU A 47 -8.45 -0.45 7.18
CA GLU A 47 -7.43 0.56 6.85
C GLU A 47 -6.57 0.11 5.66
N ALA A 48 -6.20 -1.18 5.62
CA ALA A 48 -5.51 -1.79 4.48
C ALA A 48 -6.29 -1.58 3.17
N THR A 49 -7.62 -1.81 3.21
CA THR A 49 -8.51 -1.64 2.05
C THR A 49 -8.51 -0.20 1.55
N ALA A 50 -8.60 0.78 2.46
CA ALA A 50 -8.58 2.19 2.10
C ALA A 50 -7.26 2.57 1.41
N ILE A 51 -6.13 2.19 2.00
CA ILE A 51 -4.80 2.52 1.46
C ILE A 51 -4.55 1.82 0.12
N LEU A 52 -4.88 0.53 -0.01
CA LEU A 52 -4.70 -0.21 -1.26
C LEU A 52 -5.60 0.30 -2.38
N THR A 53 -6.79 0.79 -2.06
CA THR A 53 -7.71 1.40 -3.03
C THR A 53 -7.14 2.70 -3.58
N ASP A 54 -6.61 3.56 -2.71
CA ASP A 54 -5.93 4.79 -3.11
C ASP A 54 -4.66 4.50 -3.95
N ALA A 55 -3.81 3.59 -3.47
CA ALA A 55 -2.60 3.18 -4.20
C ALA A 55 -2.93 2.62 -5.59
N ARG A 56 -4.02 1.83 -5.71
CA ARG A 56 -4.51 1.33 -7.00
C ARG A 56 -4.91 2.47 -7.93
N ALA A 57 -5.63 3.47 -7.43
CA ALA A 57 -6.04 4.63 -8.22
C ALA A 57 -4.81 5.42 -8.71
N GLN A 58 -3.82 5.64 -7.85
CA GLN A 58 -2.56 6.31 -8.20
C GLN A 58 -1.80 5.54 -9.28
N PHE A 59 -1.69 4.21 -9.16
CA PHE A 59 -1.05 3.38 -10.19
C PHE A 59 -1.78 3.46 -11.54
N ILE A 60 -3.11 3.54 -11.54
CA ILE A 60 -3.91 3.72 -12.76
C ILE A 60 -3.63 5.09 -13.39
N GLU A 61 -3.62 6.16 -12.58
CA GLU A 61 -3.38 7.53 -13.05
C GLU A 61 -2.02 7.66 -13.74
N ILE A 62 -0.98 7.02 -13.21
CA ILE A 62 0.37 7.05 -13.79
C ILE A 62 0.60 5.96 -14.86
N GLY A 63 -0.41 5.18 -15.23
CA GLY A 63 -0.34 4.13 -16.25
C GLY A 63 0.39 2.84 -15.84
N SER A 64 0.69 2.66 -14.56
CA SER A 64 1.35 1.46 -14.02
C SER A 64 0.35 0.33 -13.81
N ARG A 65 0.10 -0.44 -14.87
CA ARG A 65 -0.84 -1.58 -14.85
C ARG A 65 -0.45 -2.68 -13.86
N LEU A 66 0.84 -2.95 -13.71
CA LEU A 66 1.34 -3.96 -12.78
C LEU A 66 1.03 -3.57 -11.33
N GLY A 67 1.31 -2.32 -10.94
CA GLY A 67 1.03 -1.85 -9.58
C GLY A 67 -0.46 -1.90 -9.25
N ALA A 68 -1.32 -1.49 -10.18
CA ALA A 68 -2.76 -1.56 -10.01
C ALA A 68 -3.27 -3.01 -9.84
N ALA A 69 -2.73 -3.96 -10.63
CA ALA A 69 -3.08 -5.37 -10.52
C ALA A 69 -2.64 -5.98 -9.18
N GLN A 70 -1.47 -5.59 -8.67
CA GLN A 70 -0.97 -6.03 -7.37
C GLN A 70 -1.86 -5.51 -6.23
N CYS A 71 -2.28 -4.23 -6.26
CA CYS A 71 -3.24 -3.72 -5.28
C CYS A 71 -4.59 -4.47 -5.36
N SER A 72 -5.07 -4.78 -6.57
CA SER A 72 -6.28 -5.59 -6.75
C SER A 72 -6.15 -7.00 -6.16
N GLN A 73 -4.97 -7.63 -6.29
CA GLN A 73 -4.71 -8.93 -5.68
C GLN A 73 -4.74 -8.83 -4.14
N SER A 74 -4.08 -7.84 -3.55
CA SER A 74 -4.09 -7.62 -2.09
C SER A 74 -5.51 -7.36 -1.57
N LEU A 75 -6.31 -6.54 -2.26
CA LEU A 75 -7.71 -6.30 -1.93
C LEU A 75 -8.56 -7.58 -1.98
N GLY A 76 -8.36 -8.43 -2.99
CA GLY A 76 -9.03 -9.73 -3.06
C GLY A 76 -8.64 -10.66 -1.91
N ASN A 77 -7.37 -10.64 -1.49
CA ASN A 77 -6.91 -11.39 -0.33
C ASN A 77 -7.55 -10.89 0.97
N ILE A 78 -7.68 -9.58 1.15
CA ILE A 78 -8.35 -8.99 2.31
C ILE A 78 -9.82 -9.45 2.38
N LEU A 79 -10.56 -9.34 1.26
CA LEU A 79 -11.95 -9.76 1.21
C LEU A 79 -12.13 -11.25 1.56
N ARG A 80 -11.21 -12.11 1.10
CA ARG A 80 -11.18 -13.54 1.44
C ARG A 80 -10.91 -13.79 2.93
N MET A 81 -10.19 -12.91 3.61
CA MET A 81 -9.87 -13.05 5.04
C MET A 81 -10.90 -12.40 5.96
N GLN A 82 -11.70 -11.47 5.44
CA GLN A 82 -12.81 -10.82 6.16
C GLN A 82 -14.13 -11.61 6.11
N SER A 83 -14.25 -12.59 5.21
CA SER A 83 -15.41 -13.50 5.10
C SER A 83 -15.38 -14.59 6.15
#